data_AF-A0A536PZL2-F1
#
_entry.id   AF-A0A536PZL2-F1
#
_cell.length_a   1.000
_cell.length_b   1.000
_cell.length_c   1.000
_cell.angle_alpha   90.00
_cell.angle_beta   90.00
_cell.angle_gamma   90.00
#
_symmetry.space_group_name_H-M   'P 1'
#
loop_
_entity.id
_entity.type
_entity.pdbx_description
1 polymer ?
#
loop_
_entity_poly.entity_id
_entity_poly.type
_entity_poly.pdbx_seq_one_letter_code
_entity_poly.pdbx_strand_id
1 'polypeptide(L)'
;MYRWIVFIHIASVLGLLLVHPVTVAFHLKQERDDFRIRELLEVSEAASALRWIFFGLTLVSGIVLGFMGSFWGTAWLWAALVIFISIAVVMNRYGGRTIDRIADTRDDAQMERLLSRFNPWVLAVTGTGGLLVILYLMLFKPTL
;
A
#
# COMPACT_ATOMS: atom_id res chain seq x y z
N MET A 1 16.10 21.71 9.31
CA MET A 1 15.09 20.77 9.83
C MET A 1 14.12 20.29 8.75
N TYR A 2 13.45 21.17 8.01
CA TYR A 2 12.49 20.80 6.95
C TYR A 2 13.03 19.77 5.93
N ARG A 3 14.22 19.99 5.35
CA ARG A 3 14.84 19.06 4.37
C ARG A 3 15.06 17.64 4.92
N TRP A 4 15.34 17.50 6.23
CA TRP A 4 15.49 16.19 6.86
C TRP A 4 14.16 15.45 6.95
N ILE A 5 13.07 16.15 7.27
CA ILE A 5 11.73 15.54 7.30
C ILE A 5 11.29 15.17 5.88
N VAL A 6 11.59 15.98 4.87
CA VAL A 6 11.35 15.63 3.46
C VAL A 6 12.11 14.36 3.08
N PHE A 7 13.39 14.26 3.46
CA PHE A 7 14.18 13.05 3.24
C PHE A 7 13.54 11.83 3.91
N ILE A 8 13.14 11.94 5.19
CA ILE A 8 12.44 10.87 5.91
C ILE A 8 11.15 10.49 5.20
N HIS A 9 10.36 11.47 4.75
CA HIS A 9 9.10 11.21 4.05
C HIS A 9 9.34 10.40 2.76
N ILE A 10 10.27 10.84 1.92
CA ILE A 10 10.62 10.14 0.67
C ILE A 10 11.19 8.75 0.96
N ALA A 11 12.12 8.64 1.91
CA ALA A 11 12.69 7.36 2.31
C ALA A 11 11.62 6.39 2.85
N SER A 12 10.61 6.92 3.55
CA SER A 12 9.50 6.13 4.07
C SER A 12 8.58 5.62 2.97
N VAL A 13 8.29 6.46 1.96
CA VAL A 13 7.53 6.04 0.76
C VAL A 13 8.30 4.97 -0.02
N LEU A 14 9.62 5.16 -0.21
CA LEU A 14 10.46 4.15 -0.88
C LEU A 14 10.53 2.84 -0.09
N GLY A 15 10.67 2.91 1.24
CA GLY A 15 10.62 1.75 2.12
C GLY A 15 9.26 1.04 2.05
N LEU A 16 8.16 1.79 2.03
CA LEU A 16 6.82 1.25 1.85
C LEU A 16 6.69 0.50 0.52
N LEU A 17 7.22 1.05 -0.57
CA LEU A 17 7.24 0.42 -1.89
C LEU A 17 8.12 -0.84 -1.92
N LEU A 18 9.26 -0.83 -1.23
CA LEU A 18 10.17 -1.97 -1.16
C LEU A 18 9.55 -3.16 -0.41
N VAL A 19 8.85 -2.90 0.69
CA VAL A 19 8.17 -3.91 1.51
C VAL A 19 6.77 -4.24 0.94
N HIS A 20 6.38 -3.58 -0.15
CA HIS A 20 5.05 -3.76 -0.74
C HIS A 20 4.92 -5.17 -1.37
N PRO A 21 3.90 -5.96 -1.00
CA PRO A 21 3.77 -7.36 -1.43
C PRO A 21 3.16 -7.49 -2.85
N VAL A 22 3.45 -6.55 -3.76
CA VAL A 22 2.92 -6.61 -5.14
C VAL A 22 3.38 -7.89 -5.82
N THR A 23 4.66 -8.22 -5.70
CA THR A 23 5.24 -9.44 -6.27
C THR A 23 4.62 -10.69 -5.68
N VAL A 24 4.41 -10.73 -4.36
CA VAL A 24 3.74 -11.84 -3.68
C VAL A 24 2.32 -12.02 -4.20
N ALA A 25 1.54 -10.95 -4.37
CA ALA A 25 0.19 -11.03 -4.90
C ALA A 25 0.14 -11.59 -6.34
N PHE A 26 1.13 -11.27 -7.18
CA PHE A 26 1.24 -11.84 -8.52
C PHE A 26 1.71 -13.31 -8.50
N HIS A 27 2.68 -13.66 -7.64
CA HIS A 27 3.11 -15.04 -7.46
C HIS A 27 1.97 -15.92 -6.92
N LEU A 28 1.20 -15.44 -5.94
CA LEU A 28 0.05 -16.15 -5.38
C LEU A 28 -0.99 -16.51 -6.46
N LYS A 29 -1.17 -15.63 -7.47
CA LYS A 29 -2.09 -15.90 -8.59
C LYS A 29 -1.57 -16.97 -9.56
N GLN A 30 -0.25 -17.10 -9.68
CA GLN A 30 0.39 -18.05 -10.61
C GLN A 30 0.63 -19.41 -9.96
N GLU A 31 0.91 -19.44 -8.66
CA GLU A 31 1.17 -20.65 -7.90
C GLU A 31 -0.08 -21.53 -7.81
N ARG A 32 0.12 -22.85 -7.89
CA ARG A 32 -0.94 -23.87 -7.81
C ARG A 32 -0.64 -24.94 -6.76
N ASP A 33 0.55 -24.90 -6.17
CA ASP A 33 0.94 -25.78 -5.08
C ASP A 33 0.57 -25.13 -3.73
N ASP A 34 -0.34 -25.77 -3.01
CA ASP A 34 -0.86 -25.29 -1.72
C ASP A 34 0.24 -25.12 -0.67
N PHE A 35 1.29 -25.94 -0.69
CA PHE A 35 2.40 -25.82 0.24
C PHE A 35 3.18 -24.52 0.00
N ARG A 36 3.47 -24.21 -1.27
CA ARG A 36 4.21 -23.01 -1.67
C ARG A 36 3.37 -21.74 -1.46
N ILE A 37 2.05 -21.83 -1.66
CA ILE A 37 1.11 -20.74 -1.35
C ILE A 37 1.18 -20.38 0.13
N ARG A 38 1.18 -21.37 1.03
CA ARG A 38 1.27 -21.15 2.48
C ARG A 38 2.60 -20.50 2.88
N GLU A 39 3.70 -20.93 2.31
CA GLU A 39 5.03 -20.34 2.54
C GLU A 39 5.07 -18.86 2.10
N LEU A 40 4.51 -18.53 0.94
CA LEU A 40 4.40 -17.15 0.44
C LEU A 40 3.56 -16.27 1.38
N LEU A 41 2.48 -16.82 1.96
CA LEU A 41 1.60 -16.11 2.88
C LEU A 41 2.29 -15.82 4.22
N GLU A 42 3.03 -16.79 4.77
CA GLU A 42 3.80 -16.62 6.02
C GLU A 42 4.86 -15.52 5.87
N VAL A 43 5.60 -15.51 4.76
CA VAL A 43 6.60 -14.46 4.47
C VAL A 43 5.92 -13.09 4.33
N SER A 44 4.76 -13.03 3.68
CA SER A 44 3.99 -11.79 3.52
C SER A 44 3.44 -11.25 4.85
N GLU A 45 3.05 -12.15 5.76
CA GLU A 45 2.62 -11.81 7.12
C GLU A 45 3.79 -11.27 7.94
N ALA A 46 4.95 -11.93 7.90
CA ALA A 46 6.16 -11.45 8.57
C ALA A 46 6.58 -10.04 8.08
N ALA A 47 6.45 -9.78 6.78
CA ALA A 47 6.70 -8.46 6.20
C ALA A 47 5.64 -7.40 6.56
N SER A 48 4.48 -7.81 7.10
CA SER A 48 3.35 -6.93 7.41
C SER A 48 3.69 -5.88 8.47
N ALA A 49 4.40 -6.27 9.53
CA ALA A 49 4.80 -5.34 10.59
C ALA A 49 5.64 -4.18 10.06
N LEU A 50 6.62 -4.51 9.20
CA LEU A 50 7.50 -3.51 8.60
C LEU A 50 6.74 -2.57 7.65
N ARG A 51 5.76 -3.10 6.91
CA ARG A 51 4.88 -2.31 6.05
C ARG A 51 4.04 -1.30 6.84
N TRP A 52 3.51 -1.70 8.00
CA TRP A 52 2.78 -0.79 8.89
C TRP A 52 3.67 0.33 9.45
N ILE A 53 4.92 0.01 9.78
CA ILE A 53 5.91 1.00 10.22
C ILE A 53 6.15 2.05 9.12
N PHE A 54 6.47 1.64 7.90
CA PHE A 54 6.70 2.57 6.79
C PHE A 54 5.46 3.38 6.39
N PHE A 55 4.28 2.76 6.48
CA PHE A 55 3.00 3.45 6.28
C PHE A 55 2.80 4.55 7.32
N GLY A 56 3.01 4.23 8.60
CA GLY A 56 2.93 5.19 9.70
C GLY A 56 3.95 6.31 9.56
N LEU A 57 5.20 6.00 9.24
CA LEU A 57 6.24 7.00 9.00
C LEU A 57 5.87 7.94 7.84
N THR A 58 5.35 7.41 6.74
CA THR A 58 4.90 8.21 5.58
C THR A 58 3.80 9.19 5.99
N LEU A 59 2.80 8.71 6.74
CA LEU A 59 1.67 9.52 7.19
C LEU A 59 2.13 10.60 8.18
N VAL A 60 2.88 10.23 9.21
CA VAL A 60 3.35 11.15 10.26
C VAL A 60 4.29 12.20 9.68
N SER A 61 5.27 11.80 8.86
CA SER A 61 6.17 12.76 8.21
C SER A 61 5.43 13.70 7.27
N GLY A 62 4.40 13.23 6.56
CA GLY A 62 3.54 14.08 5.74
C GLY A 62 2.77 15.12 6.56
N ILE A 63 2.19 14.72 7.70
CA ILE A 63 1.48 15.62 8.63
C ILE A 63 2.45 16.68 9.18
N VAL A 64 3.65 16.29 9.60
CA VAL A 64 4.68 17.21 10.10
C VAL A 64 5.08 18.21 9.01
N LEU A 65 5.27 17.78 7.77
CA LEU A 65 5.55 18.66 6.63
C LEU A 65 4.40 19.62 6.33
N GLY A 66 3.15 19.17 6.49
CA GLY A 66 1.96 20.01 6.37
C GLY A 66 1.95 21.15 7.38
N PHE A 67 2.26 20.87 8.66
CA PHE A 67 2.39 21.88 9.70
C PHE A 67 3.57 22.84 9.45
N MET A 68 4.75 22.31 9.11
CA MET A 68 5.94 23.14 8.87
C MET A 68 5.80 24.03 7.64
N GLY A 69 5.07 23.57 6.61
CA GLY A 69 4.84 24.31 5.38
C GLY A 69 3.59 25.17 5.37
N SER A 70 2.79 25.17 6.44
CA SER A 70 1.48 25.85 6.49
C SER A 70 0.55 25.49 5.32
N PHE A 71 0.61 24.25 4.84
CA PHE A 71 -0.14 23.80 3.66
C PHE A 71 -1.58 23.37 3.98
N TRP A 72 -2.02 23.50 5.23
CA TRP A 72 -3.35 23.08 5.69
C TRP A 72 -4.51 23.81 5.00
N GLY A 73 -4.27 25.03 4.51
CA GLY A 73 -5.24 25.79 3.71
C GLY A 73 -5.27 25.44 2.22
N THR A 74 -4.41 24.52 1.76
CA THR A 74 -4.28 24.21 0.32
C THR A 74 -5.08 22.95 -0.05
N ALA A 75 -5.80 23.01 -1.16
CA ALA A 75 -6.64 21.91 -1.63
C ALA A 75 -5.81 20.65 -1.99
N TRP A 76 -4.59 20.82 -2.51
CA TRP A 76 -3.75 19.70 -2.95
C TRP A 76 -3.35 18.77 -1.78
N LEU A 77 -3.14 19.31 -0.58
CA LEU A 77 -2.78 18.51 0.60
C LEU A 77 -3.94 17.59 0.98
N TRP A 78 -5.15 18.15 1.04
CA TRP A 78 -6.37 17.39 1.33
C TRP A 78 -6.66 16.35 0.26
N ALA A 79 -6.53 16.72 -1.02
CA ALA A 79 -6.68 15.77 -2.12
C ALA A 79 -5.70 14.61 -2.01
N ALA A 80 -4.41 14.88 -1.76
CA ALA A 80 -3.40 13.85 -1.58
C ALA A 80 -3.70 12.95 -0.37
N LEU A 81 -4.13 13.52 0.75
CA LEU A 81 -4.49 12.76 1.96
C LEU A 81 -5.70 11.86 1.73
N VAL A 82 -6.77 12.39 1.12
CA VAL A 82 -7.98 11.62 0.79
C VAL A 82 -7.65 10.50 -0.17
N ILE A 83 -6.85 10.76 -1.21
CA ILE A 83 -6.41 9.73 -2.16
C ILE A 83 -5.57 8.67 -1.44
N PHE A 84 -4.62 9.07 -0.61
CA PHE A 84 -3.78 8.14 0.15
C PHE A 84 -4.59 7.22 1.06
N ILE A 85 -5.54 7.78 1.81
CA ILE A 85 -6.46 7.00 2.67
C ILE A 85 -7.35 6.10 1.81
N SER A 86 -7.87 6.61 0.69
CA SER A 86 -8.73 5.82 -0.21
C SER A 86 -8.00 4.61 -0.77
N ILE A 87 -6.74 4.79 -1.22
CA ILE A 87 -5.88 3.68 -1.66
C ILE A 87 -5.71 2.67 -0.52
N ALA A 88 -5.36 3.12 0.68
CA ALA A 88 -5.15 2.24 1.82
C ALA A 88 -6.41 1.42 2.15
N VAL A 89 -7.59 2.04 2.13
CA VAL A 89 -8.88 1.37 2.37
C VAL A 89 -9.20 0.36 1.27
N VAL A 90 -9.05 0.73 0.00
CA VAL A 90 -9.30 -0.15 -1.15
C VAL A 90 -8.35 -1.35 -1.11
N MET A 91 -7.05 -1.12 -0.90
CA MET A 91 -6.06 -2.19 -0.85
C MET A 91 -6.26 -3.12 0.34
N ASN A 92 -6.65 -2.60 1.51
CA ASN A 92 -6.96 -3.44 2.66
C ASN A 92 -8.22 -4.28 2.43
N ARG A 93 -9.28 -3.67 1.86
CA ARG A 93 -10.55 -4.37 1.64
C ARG A 93 -10.47 -5.46 0.58
N TYR A 94 -9.81 -5.18 -0.54
CA TYR A 94 -9.76 -6.09 -1.70
C TYR A 94 -8.50 -6.96 -1.74
N GLY A 95 -7.38 -6.47 -1.21
CA GLY A 95 -6.13 -7.22 -1.10
C GLY A 95 -6.03 -7.92 0.25
N GLY A 96 -5.78 -7.15 1.31
CA GLY A 96 -5.50 -7.65 2.67
C GLY A 96 -6.52 -8.69 3.13
N ARG A 97 -7.80 -8.32 3.22
CA ARG A 97 -8.85 -9.26 3.67
C ARG A 97 -9.04 -10.48 2.77
N THR A 98 -8.75 -10.37 1.48
CA THR A 98 -8.85 -11.51 0.56
C THR A 98 -7.71 -12.48 0.82
N ILE A 99 -6.50 -11.95 0.99
CA ILE A 99 -5.29 -12.71 1.32
C ILE A 99 -5.44 -13.37 2.70
N ASP A 100 -5.97 -12.67 3.70
CA ASP A 100 -6.20 -13.23 5.04
C ASP A 100 -7.21 -14.39 4.98
N ARG A 101 -8.30 -14.23 4.22
CA ARG A 101 -9.28 -15.32 4.01
C ARG A 101 -8.69 -16.53 3.29
N ILE A 102 -7.82 -16.29 2.32
CA ILE A 102 -7.08 -17.34 1.61
C ILE A 102 -6.20 -18.05 2.65
N ALA A 103 -5.40 -17.33 3.43
CA ALA A 103 -4.54 -17.90 4.46
C ALA A 103 -5.29 -18.75 5.50
N ASP A 104 -6.46 -18.30 5.95
CA ASP A 104 -7.30 -19.01 6.92
C ASP A 104 -7.97 -20.27 6.35
N THR A 105 -8.06 -20.40 5.03
CA THR A 105 -8.74 -21.54 4.39
C THR A 105 -7.86 -22.80 4.45
N ARG A 106 -8.41 -23.88 5.00
CA ARG A 106 -7.75 -25.21 5.05
C ARG A 106 -8.22 -26.19 3.99
N ASP A 107 -9.33 -25.88 3.31
CA ASP A 107 -9.87 -26.67 2.21
C ASP A 107 -9.30 -26.18 0.87
N ASP A 108 -8.53 -27.03 0.21
CA ASP A 108 -7.79 -26.71 -1.02
C ASP A 108 -8.76 -26.32 -2.16
N ALA A 109 -9.92 -26.97 -2.25
CA ALA A 109 -10.93 -26.64 -3.25
C ALA A 109 -11.56 -25.24 -3.03
N GLN A 110 -11.68 -24.81 -1.77
CA GLN A 110 -12.14 -23.47 -1.44
C GLN A 110 -11.04 -22.43 -1.67
N MET A 111 -9.78 -22.78 -1.37
CA MET A 111 -8.61 -21.95 -1.63
C MET A 111 -8.50 -21.58 -3.12
N GLU A 112 -8.58 -22.58 -4.00
CA GLU A 112 -8.49 -22.38 -5.46
C GLU A 112 -9.61 -21.48 -6.01
N ARG A 113 -10.83 -21.61 -5.46
CA ARG A 113 -11.96 -20.72 -5.80
C ARG A 113 -11.71 -19.26 -5.40
N LEU A 114 -11.03 -19.01 -4.29
CA LEU A 114 -10.67 -17.65 -3.88
C LEU A 114 -9.54 -17.09 -4.74
N LEU A 115 -8.52 -17.90 -5.03
CA LEU A 115 -7.39 -17.53 -5.88
C LEU A 115 -7.83 -17.21 -7.32
N SER A 116 -8.75 -18.00 -7.90
CA SER A 116 -9.29 -17.74 -9.24
C SER A 116 -10.05 -16.42 -9.34
N ARG A 117 -10.68 -15.96 -8.25
CA ARG A 117 -11.35 -14.66 -8.18
C ARG A 117 -10.40 -13.50 -7.84
N PHE A 118 -9.22 -13.80 -7.32
CA PHE A 118 -8.26 -12.79 -6.92
C PHE A 118 -7.64 -12.09 -8.15
N ASN A 119 -7.80 -10.77 -8.22
CA ASN A 119 -7.25 -9.96 -9.30
C ASN A 119 -6.21 -8.95 -8.79
N PRO A 120 -4.91 -9.29 -8.82
CA PRO A 120 -3.84 -8.42 -8.33
C PRO A 120 -3.67 -7.15 -9.17
N TRP A 121 -4.12 -7.14 -10.43
CA TRP A 121 -4.01 -5.97 -11.30
C TRP A 121 -4.80 -4.77 -10.79
N VAL A 122 -5.98 -4.99 -10.21
CA VAL A 122 -6.79 -3.88 -9.65
C VAL A 122 -6.00 -3.20 -8.52
N LEU A 123 -5.34 -3.97 -7.68
CA LEU A 123 -4.54 -3.47 -6.56
C LEU A 123 -3.28 -2.75 -7.05
N ALA A 124 -2.59 -3.31 -8.04
CA ALA A 124 -1.40 -2.71 -8.63
C ALA A 124 -1.71 -1.37 -9.31
N VAL A 125 -2.75 -1.32 -10.15
CA VAL A 125 -3.18 -0.10 -10.84
C VAL A 125 -3.66 0.96 -9.84
N THR A 126 -4.43 0.57 -8.83
CA THR A 126 -4.90 1.50 -7.79
C THR A 126 -3.73 2.09 -6.99
N GLY A 127 -2.79 1.24 -6.57
CA GLY A 127 -1.61 1.67 -5.84
C GLY A 127 -0.70 2.57 -6.67
N THR A 128 -0.23 2.10 -7.82
CA THR A 128 0.68 2.86 -8.69
C THR A 128 0.02 4.13 -9.22
N GLY A 129 -1.20 4.04 -9.76
CA GLY A 129 -1.92 5.19 -10.29
C GLY A 129 -2.20 6.24 -9.21
N GLY A 130 -2.68 5.81 -8.05
CA GLY A 130 -2.94 6.70 -6.93
C GLY A 130 -1.68 7.38 -6.38
N LEU A 131 -0.57 6.65 -6.26
CA LEU A 131 0.71 7.22 -5.84
C LEU A 131 1.28 8.22 -6.86
N LEU A 132 1.12 7.97 -8.16
CA LEU A 132 1.53 8.92 -9.21
C LEU A 132 0.73 10.23 -9.13
N VAL A 133 -0.57 10.14 -8.84
CA VAL A 133 -1.41 11.33 -8.61
C VAL A 133 -0.96 12.08 -7.36
N ILE A 134 -0.67 11.39 -6.26
CA ILE A 134 -0.14 12.02 -5.04
C ILE A 134 1.21 12.71 -5.32
N LEU A 135 2.11 12.06 -6.04
CA LEU A 135 3.39 12.62 -6.44
C LEU A 135 3.21 13.90 -7.26
N TYR A 136 2.30 13.88 -8.23
CA TYR A 136 1.93 15.06 -9.02
C TYR A 136 1.42 16.20 -8.12
N LEU A 137 0.50 15.92 -7.21
CA LEU A 137 -0.04 16.91 -6.28
C LEU A 137 1.03 17.52 -5.39
N MET A 138 1.98 16.71 -4.89
CA MET A 138 3.07 17.17 -4.03
C MET A 138 4.12 17.99 -4.78
N LEU A 139 4.40 17.64 -6.05
CA LEU A 139 5.42 18.30 -6.85
C LEU A 139 4.93 19.63 -7.42
N PHE A 140 3.76 19.62 -8.05
CA PHE A 140 3.22 20.79 -8.73
C PHE A 140 2.38 21.68 -7.84
N LYS A 141 1.88 21.16 -6.71
CA LYS A 141 1.10 21.90 -5.70
C LYS A 141 0.05 22.81 -6.35
N PRO A 142 -0.84 22.27 -7.20
CA PRO A 142 -1.77 23.08 -7.97
C PRO A 142 -2.63 23.90 -6.99
N THR A 143 -2.50 25.21 -7.07
CA THR A 143 -3.40 26.16 -6.41
C THR A 143 -4.59 26.33 -7.33
N LEU A 144 -5.69 25.65 -7.02
CA LEU A 144 -7.01 26.10 -7.49
C LEU A 144 -7.37 27.41 -6.79
#